data_AF-A0A822AF04-F1
#
_entry.id   AF-A0A822AF04-F1
#
_cell.length_a   1.000
_cell.length_b   1.000
_cell.length_c   1.000
_cell.angle_alpha   90.00
_cell.angle_beta   90.00
_cell.angle_gamma   90.00
#
_symmetry.space_group_name_H-M   'P 1'
#
loop_
_entity.id
_entity.type
_entity.pdbx_description
1 polymer ?
#
loop_
_entity_poly.entity_id
_entity_poly.type
_entity_poly.pdbx_seq_one_letter_code
_entity_poly.pdbx_strand_id
1 'polypeptide(L)'
;MRDLFIPWIPWDIPTCEGEKSHLTHIYRHQRFYVWLCAMNCTNNELLIIRTIRWIQTIEIDVKPNLCRGIRAKLISNHEPEQPIFLKKNKFIPSCALQAPSANNAQLLVWRPTKGESAIVVNPKHHDNSTIKYLRLLNIDIR
;
A
#
# COMPACT_ATOMS: atom_id res chain seq x y z
N MET A 1 -16.82 -9.71 -9.24
CA MET A 1 -16.22 -8.44 -9.71
C MET A 1 -14.79 -8.76 -10.12
N ARG A 2 -14.36 -8.42 -11.35
CA ARG A 2 -12.98 -8.72 -11.80
C ARG A 2 -12.02 -7.92 -10.93
N ASP A 3 -11.23 -8.63 -10.13
CA ASP A 3 -10.17 -8.06 -9.33
C ASP A 3 -9.02 -7.68 -10.26
N LEU A 4 -9.21 -6.59 -10.99
CA LEU A 4 -8.16 -5.97 -11.77
C LEU A 4 -7.27 -5.30 -10.74
N PHE A 5 -6.22 -5.99 -10.31
CA PHE A 5 -5.05 -5.33 -9.79
C PHE A 5 -4.60 -4.38 -10.89
N ILE A 6 -4.82 -3.08 -10.71
CA ILE A 6 -4.26 -2.06 -11.58
C ILE A 6 -3.01 -1.58 -10.86
N PRO A 7 -1.83 -2.22 -11.04
CA PRO A 7 -0.57 -1.77 -10.43
C PRO A 7 -0.09 -0.42 -10.97
N TRP A 8 -0.83 0.16 -11.91
CA TRP A 8 -0.47 1.38 -12.61
C TRP A 8 -0.83 2.56 -11.73
N ILE A 9 0.18 3.23 -11.21
CA ILE A 9 0.01 4.58 -10.68
C ILE A 9 -0.37 5.44 -11.88
N PRO A 10 -1.55 6.09 -11.88
CA PRO A 10 -1.96 6.89 -13.02
C PRO A 10 -0.95 8.02 -13.20
N TRP A 11 -0.45 8.17 -14.42
CA TRP A 11 0.59 9.16 -14.77
C TRP A 11 0.08 10.60 -14.61
N ASP A 12 -1.19 10.77 -14.95
CA ASP A 12 -1.98 11.98 -14.79
C ASP A 12 -3.20 11.64 -13.94
N ILE A 13 -3.77 12.62 -13.23
CA ILE A 13 -4.93 12.36 -12.37
C ILE A 13 -6.16 12.15 -13.27
N PRO A 14 -6.90 11.03 -13.09
CA PRO A 14 -8.06 10.74 -13.93
C PRO A 14 -9.16 11.81 -13.92
N THR A 15 -9.18 12.68 -12.91
CA THR A 15 -10.22 13.71 -12.71
C THR A 15 -9.79 15.13 -13.07
N CYS A 16 -8.56 15.36 -13.54
CA CYS A 16 -8.10 16.69 -13.94
C CYS A 16 -8.17 16.82 -15.48
N GLU A 17 -9.30 17.30 -16.00
CA GLU A 17 -9.36 17.76 -17.39
C GLU A 17 -8.59 19.09 -17.51
N GLY A 18 -7.41 19.05 -18.13
CA GLY A 18 -6.71 20.26 -18.59
C GLY A 18 -5.48 20.73 -17.80
N GLU A 19 -5.09 20.07 -16.70
CA GLU A 19 -3.83 20.38 -15.99
C GLU A 19 -2.78 19.27 -16.11
N LYS A 20 -1.53 19.67 -16.40
CA LYS A 20 -0.31 18.85 -16.51
C LYS A 20 0.18 18.32 -15.16
N SER A 21 -0.72 17.70 -14.39
CA SER A 21 -0.36 17.13 -13.10
C SER A 21 0.30 15.78 -13.30
N HIS A 22 1.61 15.80 -13.54
CA HIS A 22 2.41 14.61 -13.74
C HIS A 22 2.93 14.04 -12.43
N LEU A 23 3.00 12.72 -12.35
CA LEU A 23 3.67 12.02 -11.26
C LEU A 23 5.14 12.45 -11.17
N THR A 24 5.53 13.04 -10.05
CA THR A 24 6.91 13.50 -9.79
C THR A 24 7.60 12.67 -8.72
N HIS A 25 6.84 11.98 -7.87
CA HIS A 25 7.39 11.25 -6.74
C HIS A 25 6.48 10.09 -6.33
N ILE A 26 7.08 8.95 -6.00
CA ILE A 26 6.39 7.81 -5.41
C ILE A 26 7.07 7.52 -4.09
N TYR A 27 6.29 7.53 -3.01
CA TYR A 27 6.73 7.04 -1.71
C TYR A 27 5.77 5.97 -1.21
N ARG A 28 6.30 4.78 -0.93
CA ARG A 28 5.54 3.62 -0.52
C ARG A 28 6.21 2.97 0.67
N HIS A 29 5.64 3.18 1.85
CA HIS A 29 6.04 2.49 3.07
C HIS A 29 5.05 1.39 3.39
N GLN A 30 5.47 0.14 3.22
CA GLN A 30 4.64 -1.04 3.45
C GLN A 30 5.13 -1.84 4.64
N ARG A 31 4.17 -2.37 5.38
CA ARG A 31 4.40 -3.30 6.49
C ARG A 31 3.47 -4.47 6.32
N PHE A 32 4.01 -5.68 6.40
CA PHE A 32 3.21 -6.88 6.30
C PHE A 32 3.68 -7.90 7.32
N TYR A 33 2.71 -8.67 7.80
CA TYR A 33 2.94 -9.85 8.60
C TYR A 33 2.73 -11.07 7.72
N VAL A 34 3.64 -12.03 7.83
CA VAL A 34 3.55 -13.32 7.17
C VAL A 34 3.48 -14.37 8.27
N TRP A 35 2.55 -15.31 8.13
CA TRP A 35 2.39 -16.42 9.06
C TRP A 35 2.81 -17.71 8.38
N LEU A 36 3.71 -18.45 9.03
CA LEU A 36 3.96 -19.84 8.72
C LEU A 36 3.01 -20.68 9.58
N CYS A 37 2.17 -21.47 8.93
CA CYS A 37 1.10 -22.22 9.59
C CYS A 37 1.13 -23.69 9.18
N ALA A 38 0.76 -24.58 10.10
CA ALA A 38 0.32 -25.93 9.78
C ALA A 38 -1.21 -25.95 9.76
N MET A 39 -1.79 -26.63 8.77
CA MET A 39 -3.24 -26.82 8.68
C MET A 39 -3.55 -28.30 8.82
N ASN A 40 -4.46 -28.64 9.72
CA ASN A 40 -5.04 -29.97 9.77
C ASN A 40 -6.17 -30.04 8.73
N CYS A 41 -5.96 -30.79 7.65
CA CYS A 41 -6.92 -30.88 6.55
C CYS A 41 -8.20 -31.67 6.89
N THR A 42 -8.22 -32.42 8.01
CA THR A 42 -9.40 -33.20 8.42
C THR A 42 -10.44 -32.32 9.12
N ASN A 43 -10.00 -31.38 9.97
CA ASN A 43 -10.88 -30.50 10.75
C ASN A 43 -10.71 -29.00 10.45
N ASN A 44 -9.87 -28.64 9.47
CA ASN A 44 -9.52 -27.27 9.09
C ASN A 44 -8.94 -26.40 10.23
N GLU A 45 -8.36 -27.02 11.25
CA GLU A 45 -7.67 -26.29 12.31
C GLU A 45 -6.33 -25.75 11.81
N LEU A 46 -6.01 -24.51 12.20
CA LEU A 46 -4.81 -23.82 11.78
C LEU A 46 -3.93 -23.49 12.98
N LEU A 47 -2.72 -24.04 12.99
CA LEU A 47 -1.70 -23.82 14.00
C LEU A 47 -0.64 -22.85 13.49
N ILE A 48 -0.43 -21.74 14.19
CA ILE A 48 0.60 -20.76 13.83
C ILE A 48 1.95 -21.23 14.38
N ILE A 49 2.87 -21.58 13.47
CA ILE A 49 4.24 -21.97 13.79
C ILE A 49 5.08 -20.72 14.06
N ARG A 50 5.04 -19.76 13.13
CA ARG A 50 5.87 -18.55 13.21
C ARG A 50 5.20 -17.34 12.58
N THR A 51 5.41 -16.17 13.17
CA THR A 51 5.10 -14.88 12.55
C THR A 51 6.37 -14.16 12.15
N ILE A 52 6.42 -13.70 10.90
CA ILE A 52 7.48 -12.87 10.33
C ILE A 52 6.90 -11.47 10.10
N ARG A 53 7.68 -10.43 10.42
CA ARG A 53 7.36 -9.04 10.08
C ARG A 53 8.32 -8.58 9.01
N TRP A 54 7.77 -8.02 7.95
CA TRP A 54 8.53 -7.40 6.87
C TRP A 54 8.08 -5.95 6.72
N ILE A 55 9.07 -5.06 6.64
CA ILE A 55 8.88 -3.64 6.33
C ILE A 55 9.65 -3.35 5.05
N GLN A 56 9.00 -2.70 4.09
CA GLN A 56 9.60 -2.30 2.84
C GLN A 56 9.29 -0.82 2.61
N THR A 57 10.31 -0.02 2.35
CA THR A 57 10.14 1.34 1.85
C THR A 57 10.63 1.39 0.41
N ILE A 58 9.79 1.85 -0.50
CA ILE A 58 10.13 2.10 -1.89
C ILE A 58 9.89 3.58 -2.14
N GLU A 59 10.94 4.27 -2.55
CA GLU A 59 10.90 5.69 -2.87
C GLU A 59 11.51 5.90 -4.25
N ILE A 60 10.77 6.54 -5.15
CA ILE A 60 11.15 6.73 -6.53
C ILE A 60 10.95 8.20 -6.88
N ASP A 61 12.03 8.83 -7.35
CA ASP A 61 11.98 10.15 -7.98
C ASP A 61 11.58 9.99 -9.44
N VAL A 62 10.67 10.83 -9.92
CA VAL A 62 10.15 10.78 -11.29
C VAL A 62 10.29 12.16 -11.91
N LYS A 63 11.00 12.24 -13.05
CA LYS A 63 11.19 13.47 -13.82
C LYS A 63 10.30 13.45 -15.06
N PRO A 64 9.15 14.16 -15.07
CA PRO A 64 8.17 14.05 -16.16
C PRO A 64 8.72 14.42 -17.54
N ASN A 65 9.72 15.30 -17.57
CA ASN A 65 10.33 15.82 -18.80
C ASN A 65 11.31 14.83 -19.47
N LEU A 66 11.59 13.68 -18.85
CA LEU A 66 12.52 12.68 -19.38
C LEU A 66 11.76 11.53 -20.07
N CYS A 67 12.43 10.88 -21.03
CA CYS A 67 11.90 9.73 -21.75
C CYS A 67 11.64 8.53 -20.82
N ARG A 68 10.72 7.66 -21.24
CA ARG A 68 10.47 6.36 -20.59
C ARG A 68 11.79 5.56 -20.54
N GLY A 69 12.05 4.91 -19.41
CA GLY A 69 13.28 4.14 -19.17
C GLY A 69 14.36 4.88 -18.36
N ILE A 70 14.44 6.21 -18.45
CA ILE A 70 15.43 7.01 -17.72
C ILE A 70 14.81 8.02 -16.73
N ARG A 71 13.50 8.21 -16.80
CA ARG A 71 12.78 9.23 -16.03
C ARG A 71 12.54 8.89 -14.57
N ALA A 72 12.69 7.63 -14.17
CA ALA A 72 12.45 7.18 -12.81
C ALA A 72 13.76 6.70 -12.19
N LYS A 73 14.02 7.11 -10.94
CA LYS A 73 15.20 6.70 -10.18
C LYS A 73 14.76 6.21 -8.81
N LEU A 74 15.18 5.00 -8.44
CA LEU A 74 15.01 4.50 -7.07
C LEU A 74 15.89 5.34 -6.13
N ILE A 75 15.27 5.94 -5.12
CA ILE A 75 15.89 6.78 -4.09
C ILE A 75 16.03 6.01 -2.77
N SER A 76 15.04 5.17 -2.44
CA SER A 76 15.09 4.31 -1.27
C SER A 76 16.25 3.32 -1.32
N ASN A 77 16.59 2.72 -0.18
CA ASN A 77 17.65 1.73 -0.08
C ASN A 77 17.47 0.61 -1.14
N HIS A 78 18.54 0.36 -1.91
CA HIS A 78 18.60 -0.73 -2.86
C HIS A 78 18.58 -2.10 -2.17
N GLU A 79 19.04 -2.14 -0.91
CA GLU A 79 19.01 -3.32 -0.07
C GLU A 79 17.86 -3.24 0.92
N PRO A 80 16.77 -4.00 0.72
CA PRO A 80 15.64 -3.96 1.65
C PRO A 80 16.01 -4.53 3.02
N GLU A 81 15.38 -3.97 4.06
CA GLU A 81 15.47 -4.54 5.41
C GLU A 81 15.03 -6.00 5.39
N GLN A 82 15.87 -6.87 5.96
CA GLN A 82 15.56 -8.28 6.01
C GLN A 82 14.36 -8.53 6.94
N PRO A 83 13.46 -9.47 6.57
CA PRO A 83 12.32 -9.82 7.41
C PRO A 83 12.78 -10.30 8.79
N ILE A 84 12.05 -9.93 9.84
CA ILE A 84 12.36 -10.37 11.20
C ILE A 84 11.36 -11.40 11.70
N PHE A 85 11.88 -12.45 12.36
CA PHE A 85 11.04 -13.36 13.12
C PHE A 85 10.57 -12.70 14.41
N LEU A 86 9.27 -12.75 14.69
CA LEU A 86 8.75 -12.27 15.96
C LEU A 86 8.99 -13.29 17.07
N LYS A 87 9.31 -12.80 18.27
CA LYS A 87 9.45 -13.64 19.48
C LYS A 87 8.12 -14.29 19.88
N LYS A 88 7.00 -13.62 19.60
CA LYS A 88 5.64 -14.10 19.86
C LYS A 88 4.83 -14.02 18.57
N ASN A 89 4.08 -15.09 18.29
CA ASN A 89 3.19 -15.15 17.14
C ASN A 89 2.05 -14.14 17.30
N LYS A 90 1.70 -13.45 16.20
CA LYS A 90 0.50 -12.62 16.13
C LYS A 90 -0.68 -13.47 15.69
N PHE A 91 -1.87 -13.11 16.17
CA PHE A 91 -3.13 -13.64 15.64
C PHE A 91 -3.25 -13.34 14.14
N ILE A 92 -3.84 -14.28 13.38
CA ILE A 92 -4.14 -14.08 11.96
C ILE A 92 -5.48 -13.35 11.87
N PRO A 93 -5.51 -12.10 11.38
CA PRO A 93 -6.78 -11.41 11.19
C PRO A 93 -7.61 -12.11 10.11
N SER A 94 -8.94 -12.08 10.23
CA SER A 94 -9.85 -12.74 9.28
C SER A 94 -9.64 -12.29 7.82
N CYS A 95 -9.24 -11.04 7.60
CA CYS A 95 -8.92 -10.52 6.27
C CYS A 95 -7.73 -11.23 5.60
N ALA A 96 -6.81 -11.82 6.37
CA ALA A 96 -5.67 -12.56 5.84
C ALA A 96 -6.01 -13.99 5.41
N LEU A 97 -7.19 -14.48 5.79
CA LEU A 97 -7.73 -15.79 5.36
C LEU A 97 -8.59 -15.69 4.09
N GLN A 98 -8.83 -14.48 3.60
CA GLN A 98 -9.58 -14.23 2.38
C GLN A 98 -8.63 -14.06 1.20
N ALA A 99 -9.11 -14.32 -0.02
CA ALA A 99 -8.33 -14.07 -1.22
C ALA A 99 -7.83 -12.61 -1.22
N PRO A 100 -6.52 -12.38 -1.48
CA PRO A 100 -5.97 -11.04 -1.43
C PRO A 100 -6.65 -10.20 -2.51
N SER A 101 -7.31 -9.12 -2.12
CA SER A 101 -7.75 -8.09 -3.05
C SER A 101 -6.95 -6.83 -2.77
N ALA A 102 -6.07 -6.49 -3.71
CA ALA A 102 -5.29 -5.27 -3.63
C ALA A 102 -6.18 -4.01 -3.53
N ASN A 103 -7.38 -4.08 -4.11
CA ASN A 103 -8.38 -3.02 -4.06
C ASN A 103 -8.95 -2.81 -2.65
N ASN A 104 -8.92 -3.82 -1.76
CA ASN A 104 -9.50 -3.69 -0.43
C ASN A 104 -8.71 -2.78 0.51
N ALA A 105 -7.41 -2.58 0.25
CA ALA A 105 -6.49 -1.77 1.05
C ALA A 105 -5.95 -0.53 0.32
N GLN A 106 -6.40 -0.27 -0.91
CA GLN A 106 -5.96 0.88 -1.69
C GLN A 106 -6.78 2.12 -1.30
N LEU A 107 -6.08 3.11 -0.78
CA LEU A 107 -6.58 4.46 -0.56
C LEU A 107 -5.85 5.38 -1.55
N LEU A 108 -6.60 6.08 -2.40
CA LEU A 108 -6.06 7.13 -3.26
C LEU A 108 -6.49 8.48 -2.70
N VAL A 109 -5.51 9.28 -2.31
CA VAL A 109 -5.72 10.64 -1.85
C VAL A 109 -5.17 11.60 -2.89
N TRP A 110 -6.02 12.52 -3.34
CA TRP A 110 -5.64 13.67 -4.14
C TRP A 110 -5.22 14.84 -3.23
N ARG A 111 -4.04 15.41 -3.47
CA ARG A 111 -3.50 16.56 -2.71
C ARG A 111 -2.93 17.59 -3.69
N PRO A 112 -3.76 18.52 -4.17
CA PRO A 112 -3.28 19.54 -5.08
C PRO A 112 -2.38 20.56 -4.35
N THR A 113 -1.51 21.26 -5.08
CA THR A 113 -0.76 22.41 -4.56
C THR A 113 -1.67 23.62 -4.29
N LYS A 114 -2.85 23.66 -4.91
CA LYS A 114 -3.92 24.66 -4.70
C LYS A 114 -5.27 23.96 -4.55
N GLY A 115 -6.06 24.34 -3.55
CA GLY A 115 -7.37 23.76 -3.28
C GLY A 115 -7.36 22.66 -2.22
N GLU A 116 -8.50 22.00 -2.03
CA GLU A 116 -8.68 21.01 -0.97
C GLU A 116 -8.22 19.61 -1.38
N SER A 117 -7.69 18.86 -0.40
CA SER A 117 -7.35 17.45 -0.60
C SER A 117 -8.63 16.60 -0.57
N ALA A 118 -8.68 15.56 -1.39
CA ALA A 118 -9.86 14.69 -1.51
C ALA A 118 -9.47 13.21 -1.51
N ILE A 119 -10.33 12.36 -0.96
CA ILE A 119 -10.20 10.90 -1.14
C ILE A 119 -10.85 10.54 -2.47
N VAL A 120 -10.06 10.06 -3.42
CA VAL A 120 -10.50 9.66 -4.77
C VAL A 120 -10.91 8.19 -4.79
N VAL A 121 -10.22 7.35 -4.03
CA VAL A 121 -10.56 5.94 -3.84
C VAL A 121 -10.56 5.65 -2.35
N ASN A 122 -11.72 5.30 -1.81
CA ASN A 122 -11.85 4.85 -0.42
C ASN A 122 -11.33 3.40 -0.28
N PRO A 123 -10.57 3.09 0.78
CA PRO A 123 -10.24 1.70 1.08
C PRO A 123 -11.50 1.01 1.63
N LYS A 124 -11.60 -0.31 1.42
CA LYS A 124 -12.72 -1.09 1.96
C LYS A 124 -12.52 -1.48 3.43
N HIS A 125 -11.28 -1.47 3.89
CA HIS A 125 -10.93 -1.67 5.29
C HIS A 125 -10.00 -0.55 5.76
N HIS A 126 -10.33 0.07 6.89
CA HIS A 126 -9.46 1.02 7.58
C HIS A 126 -8.96 0.39 8.87
N ASP A 127 -7.68 0.55 9.17
CA ASP A 127 -7.14 0.32 10.51
C ASP A 127 -6.79 1.64 11.20
N ASN A 128 -6.48 1.58 12.49
CA ASN A 128 -6.08 2.77 13.25
C ASN A 128 -4.82 3.45 12.67
N SER A 129 -3.98 2.71 11.95
CA SER A 129 -2.78 3.27 11.32
C SER A 129 -3.11 4.13 10.10
N THR A 130 -4.09 3.70 9.29
CA THR A 130 -4.64 4.45 8.14
C THR A 130 -5.29 5.74 8.60
N ILE A 131 -6.11 5.69 9.65
CA ILE A 131 -6.77 6.88 10.22
C ILE A 131 -5.72 7.86 10.78
N LYS A 132 -4.73 7.35 11.52
CA LYS A 132 -3.64 8.18 12.06
C LYS A 132 -2.83 8.83 10.94
N TYR A 133 -2.55 8.12 9.86
CA TYR A 133 -1.82 8.64 8.72
C TYR A 133 -2.62 9.73 8.00
N LEU A 134 -3.91 9.51 7.74
CA LEU A 134 -4.79 10.52 7.14
C LEU A 134 -4.90 11.80 7.99
N ARG A 135 -4.96 11.67 9.31
CA ARG A 135 -4.89 12.81 10.23
C ARG A 135 -3.56 13.55 10.16
N LEU A 136 -2.42 12.85 10.09
CA LEU A 136 -1.11 13.48 9.89
C LEU A 136 -1.02 14.25 8.57
N LEU A 137 -1.84 13.87 7.59
CA LEU A 137 -1.93 14.54 6.30
C LEU A 137 -2.99 15.66 6.25
N ASN A 138 -3.68 15.96 7.37
CA ASN A 138 -4.81 16.90 7.48
C ASN A 138 -5.97 16.57 6.53
N ILE A 139 -6.36 15.30 6.47
CA ILE A 139 -7.42 14.82 5.58
C ILE A 139 -8.54 14.22 6.43
N ASP A 140 -9.73 14.81 6.31
CA ASP A 140 -10.90 14.39 7.06
C ASP A 140 -11.54 13.16 6.42
N ILE A 141 -11.83 12.16 7.25
CA ILE A 141 -12.58 10.96 6.87
C ILE A 141 -13.97 11.16 7.45
N ARG A 142 -14.95 11.47 6.59
CA ARG A 142 -16.37 11.44 6.99
C ARG A 142 -16.89 10.01 7.00
#